data_AF-A0A2V8F385-F1
#
_entry.id   AF-A0A2V8F385-F1
#
_cell.length_a   1.000
_cell.length_b   1.000
_cell.length_c   1.000
_cell.angle_alpha   90.00
_cell.angle_beta   90.00
_cell.angle_gamma   90.00
#
_symmetry.space_group_name_H-M   'P 1'
#
loop_
_entity.id
_entity.type
_entity.pdbx_description
1 polymer ?
#
loop_
_entity_poly.entity_id
_entity_poly.type
_entity_poly.pdbx_seq_one_letter_code
_entity_poly.pdbx_strand_id
1 'polypeptide(L)'
;MWLVRGLEHDLAAEARTIGQAVRSIVRLVQAHTEFDFRHNHAPLSAFPPSAQTYWNAYAAGTQIPLSQLGVPPPAGWDIQAAFATRLPCEERYRPAPMYSAARCA
;
A
#
# COMPACT_ATOMS: atom_id res chain seq x y z
N MET A 1 1.69 -13.71 -7.67
CA MET A 1 1.66 -13.26 -6.26
C MET A 1 0.82 -12.01 -6.18
N TRP A 2 0.25 -11.73 -5.00
CA TRP A 2 -0.49 -10.51 -4.70
C TRP A 2 0.37 -9.60 -3.85
N LEU A 3 0.42 -8.32 -4.21
CA LEU A 3 1.07 -7.24 -3.45
C LEU A 3 -0.02 -6.26 -3.00
N VAL A 4 0.00 -5.88 -1.74
CA VAL A 4 -0.81 -4.80 -1.17
C VAL A 4 0.12 -3.69 -0.72
N ARG A 5 -0.28 -2.44 -1.00
CA ARG A 5 0.42 -1.22 -0.58
C ARG A 5 -0.52 -0.38 0.29
N GLY A 6 -0.01 0.10 1.42
CA GLY A 6 -0.62 1.23 2.12
C GLY A 6 -0.47 2.50 1.28
N LEU A 7 -1.34 3.48 1.48
CA LEU A 7 -1.31 4.74 0.71
C LEU A 7 -0.91 5.92 1.59
N GLU A 8 -1.56 6.07 2.74
CA GLU A 8 -1.22 7.07 3.76
C GLU A 8 0.18 6.84 4.34
N HIS A 9 0.58 5.58 4.44
CA HIS A 9 1.89 5.13 4.91
C HIS A 9 2.40 4.03 3.99
N ASP A 10 3.62 4.18 3.46
CA ASP A 10 4.25 3.24 2.53
C ASP A 10 4.69 1.97 3.25
N LEU A 11 3.70 1.09 3.39
CA LEU A 11 3.81 -0.24 3.94
C LEU A 11 3.42 -1.23 2.83
N ALA A 12 4.07 -2.39 2.81
CA ALA A 12 3.79 -3.41 1.82
C ALA A 12 3.63 -4.79 2.46
N ALA A 13 2.73 -5.58 1.89
CA ALA A 13 2.61 -6.99 2.22
C ALA A 13 2.35 -7.80 0.96
N GLU A 14 2.99 -8.96 0.88
CA GLU A 14 2.85 -9.88 -0.23
C GLU A 14 2.31 -11.24 0.21
N ALA A 15 1.48 -11.85 -0.62
CA ALA A 15 0.99 -13.20 -0.36
C ALA A 15 0.57 -13.95 -1.63
N ARG A 16 0.22 -15.24 -1.47
CA ARG A 16 -0.27 -16.08 -2.57
C ARG A 16 -1.74 -15.82 -2.93
N THR A 17 -2.51 -15.24 -2.01
CA THR A 17 -3.90 -14.86 -2.23
C THR A 17 -4.14 -13.43 -1.77
N ILE A 18 -5.12 -12.75 -2.37
CA ILE A 18 -5.47 -11.38 -2.00
C ILE A 18 -5.88 -11.26 -0.52
N GLY A 19 -6.73 -12.18 -0.02
CA GLY A 19 -7.16 -12.16 1.37
C GLY A 19 -6.00 -12.34 2.34
N GLN A 20 -4.98 -13.15 2.00
CA GLN A 20 -3.77 -13.24 2.81
C GLN A 20 -2.94 -11.95 2.77
N ALA A 21 -2.79 -11.30 1.61
CA ALA A 21 -2.03 -10.07 1.51
C ALA A 21 -2.69 -8.94 2.32
N VAL A 22 -4.02 -8.82 2.22
CA VAL A 22 -4.81 -7.84 2.98
C VAL A 22 -4.77 -8.14 4.49
N ARG A 23 -4.95 -9.40 4.92
CA ARG A 23 -4.78 -9.75 6.35
C ARG A 23 -3.38 -9.44 6.86
N SER A 24 -2.37 -9.62 6.01
CA SER A 24 -0.97 -9.39 6.38
C SER A 24 -0.71 -7.90 6.56
N ILE A 25 -1.17 -7.04 5.63
CA ILE A 25 -1.00 -5.58 5.80
C ILE A 25 -1.76 -5.07 7.03
N VAL A 26 -2.98 -5.53 7.29
CA VAL A 26 -3.76 -5.09 8.47
C VAL A 26 -3.04 -5.45 9.77
N ARG A 27 -2.49 -6.67 9.86
CA ARG A 27 -1.68 -7.10 11.02
C ARG A 27 -0.40 -6.29 11.17
N LEU A 28 0.26 -5.98 10.05
CA LEU A 28 1.47 -5.16 10.02
C LEU A 28 1.19 -3.76 10.56
N VAL A 29 0.13 -3.11 10.07
CA VAL A 29 -0.30 -1.78 10.55
C VAL A 29 -0.60 -1.85 12.05
N GLN A 30 -1.38 -2.84 12.50
CA GLN A 30 -1.75 -2.99 13.91
C GLN A 30 -0.51 -3.14 14.80
N ALA A 31 0.41 -4.02 14.42
CA ALA A 31 1.63 -4.25 15.19
C ALA A 31 2.51 -2.99 15.30
N HIS A 32 2.64 -2.22 14.21
CA HIS A 32 3.41 -0.97 14.23
C HIS A 32 2.71 0.12 15.03
N THR A 33 1.40 0.28 14.90
CA THR A 33 0.62 1.22 15.72
C THR A 33 0.75 0.90 17.21
N GLU A 34 0.63 -0.37 17.61
CA GLU A 34 0.84 -0.80 19.01
C GLU A 34 2.28 -0.59 19.49
N PHE A 35 3.26 -0.75 18.60
CA PHE A 35 4.65 -0.43 18.89
C PHE A 35 4.83 1.08 19.13
N ASP A 36 4.33 1.92 18.24
CA ASP A 36 4.46 3.37 18.32
C ASP A 36 3.79 3.92 19.58
N PHE A 37 2.58 3.46 19.91
CA PHE A 37 1.91 3.86 21.14
C PHE A 37 2.69 3.52 22.40
N ARG A 38 3.31 2.33 22.47
CA ARG A 38 4.13 1.94 23.63
C ARG A 38 5.37 2.80 23.81
N HIS A 39 5.83 3.47 22.76
CA HIS A 39 7.02 4.32 22.77
C HIS A 39 6.69 5.81 22.69
N ASN A 40 5.42 6.21 22.84
CA ASN A 40 4.95 7.59 22.72
C ASN A 40 5.27 8.22 21.35
N HIS A 41 5.24 7.42 20.29
CA HIS A 41 5.34 7.90 18.91
C HIS A 41 3.94 8.09 18.30
N ALA A 42 3.84 8.98 17.32
CA ALA A 42 2.65 9.04 16.49
C ALA A 42 2.52 7.74 15.68
N PRO A 43 1.31 7.18 15.52
CA PRO A 43 1.12 5.93 14.78
C PRO A 43 1.74 5.99 13.38
N LEU A 44 2.51 4.96 13.03
CA LEU A 44 3.12 4.74 11.73
C LEU A 44 4.09 5.86 11.31
N SER A 45 4.59 6.67 12.25
CA SER A 45 5.45 7.81 11.93
C SER A 45 6.79 7.43 11.28
N ALA A 46 7.21 6.17 11.41
CA ALA A 46 8.39 5.63 10.74
C ALA A 46 8.18 5.39 9.23
N PHE A 47 6.94 5.38 8.76
CA PHE A 47 6.57 5.10 7.37
C PHE A 47 6.16 6.40 6.67
N PRO A 48 6.90 6.82 5.63
CA PRO A 48 6.55 8.01 4.87
C PRO A 48 5.23 7.79 4.09
N PRO A 49 4.57 8.85 3.62
CA PRO A 49 3.48 8.72 2.67
C PRO A 49 3.90 7.99 1.40
N SER A 50 2.97 7.24 0.80
CA SER A 50 3.25 6.53 -0.46
C SER A 50 3.35 7.49 -1.63
N ALA A 51 4.10 7.08 -2.65
CA ALA A 51 4.21 7.85 -3.89
C ALA A 51 2.84 8.11 -4.55
N GLN A 52 2.70 9.26 -5.19
CA GLN A 52 1.45 9.67 -5.85
C GLN A 52 0.97 8.68 -6.92
N THR A 53 1.89 7.92 -7.53
CA THR A 53 1.57 6.88 -8.52
C THR A 53 0.68 5.77 -7.92
N TYR A 54 0.85 5.43 -6.65
CA TYR A 54 -0.01 4.47 -5.95
C TYR A 54 -1.40 5.03 -5.67
N TRP A 55 -1.49 6.30 -5.26
CA TRP A 55 -2.76 7.01 -5.11
C TRP A 55 -3.54 7.09 -6.42
N ASN A 56 -2.86 7.39 -7.53
CA ASN A 56 -3.47 7.43 -8.85
C ASN A 56 -4.01 6.04 -9.26
N ALA A 57 -3.25 4.97 -8.95
CA ALA A 57 -3.68 3.61 -9.24
C ALA A 57 -4.84 3.15 -8.35
N TYR A 58 -4.92 3.62 -7.09
CA TYR A 58 -6.10 3.44 -6.24
C TYR A 58 -7.33 4.12 -6.84
N ALA A 59 -7.21 5.39 -7.24
CA ALA A 59 -8.31 6.17 -7.81
C ALA A 59 -8.82 5.59 -9.14
N ALA A 60 -7.93 5.05 -9.98
CA ALA A 60 -8.28 4.37 -11.23
C ALA A 60 -8.68 2.90 -11.05
N GLY A 61 -8.52 2.36 -9.84
CA GLY A 61 -8.74 0.96 -9.52
C GLY A 61 -10.22 0.62 -9.29
N THR A 62 -10.49 -0.67 -9.10
CA THR A 62 -11.80 -1.15 -8.69
C THR A 62 -11.86 -1.23 -7.17
N GLN A 63 -12.69 -0.39 -6.55
CA GLN A 63 -12.89 -0.40 -5.09
C GLN A 63 -13.54 -1.70 -4.62
N ILE A 64 -13.08 -2.21 -3.48
CA ILE A 64 -13.55 -3.47 -2.90
C ILE A 64 -13.77 -3.29 -1.40
N PRO A 65 -14.99 -3.55 -0.90
CA PRO A 65 -15.23 -3.68 0.53
C PRO A 65 -14.40 -4.83 1.12
N LEU A 66 -13.68 -4.56 2.20
CA LEU A 66 -12.90 -5.60 2.90
C LEU A 66 -13.72 -6.81 3.36
N SER A 67 -15.01 -6.60 3.63
CA SER A 67 -15.94 -7.67 3.98
C SER A 67 -16.02 -8.75 2.89
N GLN A 68 -15.89 -8.38 1.60
CA GLN A 68 -15.85 -9.33 0.48
C GLN A 68 -14.57 -10.19 0.48
N LEU A 69 -13.53 -9.76 1.17
CA LEU A 69 -12.25 -10.45 1.28
C LEU A 69 -12.13 -11.31 2.56
N GLY A 70 -13.20 -11.35 3.37
CA GLY A 70 -13.20 -12.03 4.66
C GLY A 70 -12.20 -11.43 5.65
N VAL A 71 -11.96 -10.12 5.56
CA VAL A 71 -11.06 -9.39 6.47
C VAL A 71 -11.89 -8.38 7.25
N PRO A 72 -12.27 -8.67 8.51
CA PRO A 72 -12.89 -7.65 9.35
C PRO A 72 -11.83 -6.60 9.72
N PRO A 73 -12.08 -5.31 9.47
CA PRO A 73 -11.16 -4.26 9.93
C PRO A 73 -11.15 -4.21 11.47
N PRO A 74 -10.02 -3.82 12.10
CA PRO A 74 -9.96 -3.52 13.52
C PRO A 74 -10.98 -2.44 13.90
N ALA A 75 -11.44 -2.46 15.15
CA ALA A 75 -12.42 -1.48 15.63
C ALA A 75 -11.87 -0.05 15.53
N GLY A 76 -12.68 0.86 14.98
CA GLY A 76 -12.33 2.26 14.82
C GLY A 76 -11.45 2.59 13.60
N TRP A 77 -11.15 1.60 12.75
CA TRP A 77 -10.35 1.82 11.54
C TRP A 77 -11.26 1.88 10.31
N ASP A 78 -11.08 2.92 9.48
CA ASP A 78 -11.65 2.96 8.14
C ASP A 78 -10.60 2.47 7.15
N ILE A 79 -10.79 1.27 6.61
CA ILE A 79 -9.86 0.68 5.64
C ILE A 79 -10.59 0.50 4.32
N GLN A 80 -10.11 1.25 3.32
CA GLN A 80 -10.58 1.17 1.94
C GLN A 80 -9.54 0.45 1.08
N ALA A 81 -10.00 -0.39 0.17
CA ALA A 81 -9.13 -1.14 -0.74
C ALA A 81 -9.61 -0.99 -2.18
N ALA A 82 -8.67 -0.97 -3.11
CA ALA A 82 -8.96 -1.07 -4.53
C ALA A 82 -7.97 -2.01 -5.21
N PHE A 83 -8.46 -2.73 -6.22
CA PHE A 83 -7.58 -3.40 -7.18
C PHE A 83 -7.06 -2.39 -8.19
N ALA A 84 -5.75 -2.18 -8.18
CA ALA A 84 -5.08 -1.53 -9.28
C ALA A 84 -5.10 -2.47 -10.51
N THR A 85 -5.62 -1.99 -11.63
CA THR A 85 -5.64 -2.73 -12.91
C THR A 85 -4.28 -2.75 -13.61
N ARG A 86 -3.35 -1.89 -13.15
CA ARG A 86 -1.97 -1.80 -13.63
C ARG A 86 -1.05 -1.64 -12.44
N LEU A 87 0.10 -2.31 -12.49
CA LEU A 87 1.16 -2.04 -11.54
C LEU A 87 1.66 -0.60 -11.79
N PRO A 88 1.68 0.28 -10.79
CA PRO A 88 2.26 1.60 -10.95
C PRO A 88 3.71 1.42 -11.40
N CYS A 89 4.09 2.06 -12.51
CA CYS A 89 5.48 2.14 -12.88
C CYS A 89 6.12 3.07 -11.86
N GLU A 90 6.79 2.52 -10.85
CA GLU A 90 7.75 3.32 -10.11
C GLU A 90 8.82 3.70 -11.11
N GLU A 91 8.88 4.99 -11.43
CA GLU A 91 10.00 5.58 -12.10
C GLU A 91 11.18 5.41 -11.13
N ARG A 92 11.84 4.25 -11.20
CA ARG A 92 13.11 4.04 -10.50
C ARG A 92 13.93 5.24 -10.87
N TYR A 93 14.34 6.02 -9.87
CA TYR A 93 15.30 7.09 -10.07
C TYR A 93 16.47 6.53 -10.89
N ARG A 94 16.46 6.78 -12.20
CA ARG A 94 17.64 6.67 -13.03
C ARG A 94 18.30 8.01 -12.83
N PRO A 95 19.49 8.09 -12.19
CA PRO A 95 20.30 9.29 -12.36
C PRO A 95 20.40 9.52 -13.86
N ALA A 96 19.99 10.71 -14.30
CA ALA A 96 19.75 11.00 -15.70
C ALA A 96 20.95 10.50 -16.53
N PRO A 97 20.75 9.57 -17.49
CA PRO A 97 21.78 9.36 -18.48
C PRO A 97 21.85 10.66 -19.27
N MET A 98 22.96 11.38 -19.14
CA MET A 98 23.37 12.31 -20.20
C MET A 98 23.33 11.49 -21.50
N TYR A 99 22.48 11.90 -22.43
CA TYR A 99 22.15 11.28 -23.72
C TYR A 99 20.94 10.31 -23.76
N SER A 100 19.86 10.88 -24.31
CA SER A 100 18.74 10.31 -25.08
C SER A 100 18.77 8.80 -25.38
N ALA A 101 17.69 8.09 -25.05
CA ALA A 101 16.76 7.51 -26.04
C ALA A 101 15.61 6.70 -25.42
N ALA A 102 14.48 6.76 -26.14
CA ALA A 102 13.38 5.79 -26.24
C ALA A 102 12.19 5.88 -25.26
N ARG A 103 11.01 5.89 -25.90
CA ARG A 103 9.64 6.09 -25.40
C ARG A 103 9.07 4.78 -24.84
N CYS A 104 8.10 4.89 -23.93
CA CYS A 104 7.18 3.78 -23.63
C CYS A 104 5.97 3.84 -24.57
N ALA A 105 5.59 2.67 -25.11
CA ALA A 105 4.37 2.42 -25.87
C ALA A 105 3.18 2.15 -24.95
#